data_AF-A0A3S0X8H1-F1
#
_entry.id   AF-A0A3S0X8H1-F1
#
_cell.length_a   1.000
_cell.length_b   1.000
_cell.length_c   1.000
_cell.angle_alpha   90.00
_cell.angle_beta   90.00
_cell.angle_gamma   90.00
#
_symmetry.space_group_name_H-M   'P 1'
#
loop_
_entity.id
_entity.type
_entity.pdbx_description
1 polymer ?
#
loop_
_entity_poly.entity_id
_entity_poly.type
_entity_poly.pdbx_seq_one_letter_code
_entity_poly.pdbx_strand_id
1 'polypeptide(L)'
;MNDHGTLNDHESLGSVRLRALEKGQRLGLPREWLRRLPGDEPAPGAGPLQRRGMDRFLAWKRQEMLARHGRMNELSPELVAEALEEVATSDGPRRARDASERIMFALAWPKRTPGMRVHLLAAAEDLRNCLRESPSMPLFTDLPGYWRATQDAVLRLDDTVRLRDDCPWPSLQALLRDAEHAARHMPEPAA
;
A
#
# COMPACT_ATOMS: atom_id res chain seq x y z
N MET A 1 33.36 39.17 -12.93
CA MET A 1 34.05 38.92 -11.66
C MET A 1 33.05 38.21 -10.77
N ASN A 2 33.21 36.88 -10.67
CA ASN A 2 32.32 36.04 -9.89
C ASN A 2 32.78 36.07 -8.44
N ASP A 3 31.91 36.53 -7.55
CA ASP A 3 32.05 36.28 -6.12
C ASP A 3 31.64 34.83 -5.85
N HIS A 4 32.63 34.01 -5.52
CA HIS A 4 32.43 32.66 -5.02
C HIS A 4 31.92 32.75 -3.58
N GLY A 5 30.60 32.72 -3.41
CA GLY A 5 29.97 32.35 -2.16
C GLY A 5 30.29 30.90 -1.83
N THR A 6 31.35 30.69 -1.06
CA THR A 6 31.62 29.46 -0.33
C THR A 6 30.50 29.19 0.67
N LEU A 7 29.68 28.17 0.41
CA LEU A 7 28.92 27.46 1.43
C LEU A 7 29.15 25.96 1.23
N ASN A 8 30.26 25.53 1.82
CA ASN A 8 30.45 24.15 2.26
C ASN A 8 29.29 23.80 3.20
N ASP A 9 28.59 22.71 2.89
CA ASP A 9 28.15 21.73 3.90
C ASP A 9 27.84 20.42 3.15
N HIS A 10 28.91 19.72 2.83
CA HIS A 10 28.86 18.31 2.45
C HIS A 10 28.35 17.51 3.65
N GLU A 11 27.09 17.07 3.64
CA GLU A 11 26.66 16.03 4.57
C GLU A 11 27.32 14.71 4.15
N SER A 12 28.41 14.34 4.84
CA SER A 12 29.05 13.04 4.65
C SER A 12 28.08 11.91 5.04
N LEU A 13 28.24 10.73 4.44
CA LEU A 13 27.46 9.52 4.79
C LEU A 13 27.48 9.21 6.30
N GLY A 14 28.54 9.64 7.00
CA GLY A 14 28.63 9.60 8.46
C GLY A 14 27.55 10.41 9.19
N SER A 15 27.16 11.60 8.68
CA SER A 15 26.11 12.43 9.31
C SER A 15 24.70 11.85 9.11
N VAL A 16 24.49 11.12 8.01
CA VAL A 16 23.24 10.39 7.73
C VAL A 16 23.14 9.16 8.63
N ARG A 17 24.24 8.42 8.81
CA ARG A 17 24.30 7.28 9.73
C ARG A 17 24.04 7.68 11.17
N LEU A 18 24.62 8.79 11.63
CA LEU A 18 24.41 9.28 13.00
C LEU A 18 22.93 9.57 13.27
N ARG A 19 22.27 10.28 12.35
CA ARG A 19 20.83 10.58 12.44
C ARG A 19 19.94 9.34 12.38
N ALA A 20 20.30 8.35 11.57
CA ALA A 20 19.58 7.07 11.51
C ALA A 20 19.72 6.27 12.82
N LEU A 21 20.90 6.28 13.44
CA LEU A 21 21.15 5.64 14.73
C LEU A 21 20.39 6.33 15.87
N GLU A 22 20.44 7.66 15.94
CA GLU A 22 19.69 8.46 16.93
C GLU A 22 18.18 8.23 16.82
N LYS A 23 17.64 8.23 15.59
CA LYS A 23 16.23 7.97 15.33
C LYS A 23 15.84 6.54 15.70
N GLY A 24 16.70 5.56 15.39
CA GLY A 24 16.48 4.17 15.75
C GLY A 24 16.49 3.91 17.26
N GLN A 25 17.36 4.59 18.00
CA GLN A 25 17.36 4.56 19.47
C GLN A 25 16.11 5.20 20.06
N ARG A 26 15.67 6.36 19.54
CA ARG A 26 14.45 7.03 19.97
C ARG A 26 13.19 6.17 19.76
N LEU A 27 13.19 5.33 18.73
CA LEU A 27 12.11 4.39 18.42
C LEU A 27 12.22 3.05 19.17
N GLY A 28 13.21 2.88 20.05
CA GLY A 28 13.36 1.68 20.87
C GLY A 28 13.81 0.43 20.10
N LEU A 29 14.42 0.59 18.92
CA LEU A 29 14.84 -0.55 18.10
C LEU A 29 15.98 -1.33 18.78
N PRO A 30 16.02 -2.68 18.64
CA PRO A 30 17.08 -3.50 19.19
C PRO A 30 18.47 -3.06 18.70
N ARG A 31 19.43 -2.95 19.62
CA ARG A 31 20.81 -2.51 19.32
C ARG A 31 21.48 -3.35 18.24
N GLU A 32 21.11 -4.62 18.12
CA GLU A 32 21.64 -5.55 17.12
C GLU A 32 21.21 -5.19 15.68
N TRP A 33 20.04 -4.55 15.50
CA TRP A 33 19.55 -4.09 14.20
C TRP A 33 20.26 -2.81 13.76
N LEU A 34 20.49 -1.90 14.71
CA LEU A 34 21.25 -0.66 14.47
C LEU A 34 22.69 -0.92 14.05
N ARG A 35 23.30 -2.02 14.53
CA ARG A 35 24.66 -2.45 14.14
C ARG A 35 24.75 -2.98 12.72
N ARG A 36 23.64 -3.38 12.10
CA ARG A 36 23.59 -3.93 10.73
C ARG A 36 23.40 -2.85 9.64
N LEU A 37 23.29 -1.58 10.02
CA LEU A 37 23.25 -0.48 9.06
C LEU A 37 24.56 -0.46 8.25
N PRO A 38 24.51 -0.37 6.91
CA PRO A 38 25.70 -0.40 6.06
C PRO A 38 26.72 0.67 6.49
N GLY A 39 27.99 0.27 6.59
CA GLY A 39 29.11 1.18 6.82
C GLY A 39 29.69 1.72 5.51
N ASP A 40 30.63 2.65 5.61
CA ASP A 40 31.32 3.28 4.47
C ASP A 40 32.31 2.35 3.74
N GLU A 41 32.29 1.04 4.03
CA GLU A 41 33.14 0.08 3.32
C GLU A 41 32.57 -0.24 1.93
N PRO A 42 33.34 -0.05 0.84
CA PRO A 42 32.92 -0.47 -0.48
C PRO A 42 32.85 -1.99 -0.54
N ALA A 43 31.70 -2.53 -0.93
CA ALA A 43 31.52 -3.97 -1.09
C ALA A 43 32.47 -4.52 -2.19
N PRO A 44 33.26 -5.58 -1.90
CA PRO A 44 34.14 -6.16 -2.91
C PRO A 44 33.34 -7.03 -3.88
N GLY A 45 33.57 -6.82 -5.18
CA GLY A 45 33.13 -7.74 -6.25
C GLY A 45 31.88 -7.32 -7.02
N ALA A 46 32.02 -6.35 -7.92
CA ALA A 46 31.02 -6.06 -8.95
C ALA A 46 31.11 -7.08 -10.10
N GLY A 47 30.55 -8.28 -9.88
CA GLY A 47 30.17 -9.21 -10.95
C GLY A 47 28.75 -8.94 -11.45
N PRO A 48 28.32 -9.55 -12.57
CA PRO A 48 26.98 -9.34 -13.12
C PRO A 48 25.95 -9.78 -12.07
N LEU A 49 25.11 -8.83 -11.66
CA LEU A 49 24.12 -8.93 -10.60
C LEU A 49 23.23 -10.18 -10.75
N GLN A 50 23.68 -11.29 -10.15
CA GLN A 50 22.77 -12.35 -9.76
C GLN A 50 21.87 -11.79 -8.66
N ARG A 51 20.58 -11.78 -8.96
CA ARG A 51 19.47 -11.45 -8.06
C ARG A 51 19.55 -12.26 -6.77
N ARG A 52 20.26 -11.76 -5.77
CA ARG A 52 20.10 -12.12 -4.36
C ARG A 52 19.85 -10.85 -3.56
N GLY A 53 18.57 -10.59 -3.31
CA GLY A 53 18.06 -9.86 -2.16
C GLY A 53 18.70 -8.52 -1.83
N MET A 54 18.73 -7.56 -2.76
CA MET A 54 18.78 -6.16 -2.31
C MET A 54 17.47 -5.85 -1.59
N ASP A 55 17.58 -5.29 -0.39
CA ASP A 55 16.44 -4.76 0.36
C ASP A 55 15.66 -3.78 -0.53
N ARG A 56 14.41 -4.13 -0.84
CA ARG A 56 13.53 -3.31 -1.69
C ARG A 56 13.43 -1.88 -1.18
N PHE A 57 13.46 -1.68 0.14
CA PHE A 57 13.45 -0.34 0.73
C PHE A 57 14.67 0.48 0.33
N LEU A 58 15.87 -0.12 0.34
CA LEU A 58 17.10 0.57 -0.06
C LEU A 58 17.16 0.85 -1.56
N ALA A 59 16.62 -0.06 -2.38
CA ALA A 59 16.47 0.17 -3.81
C ALA A 59 15.59 1.41 -4.06
N TRP A 60 14.43 1.50 -3.39
CA TRP A 60 13.53 2.64 -3.48
C TRP A 60 14.13 3.94 -2.95
N LYS A 61 14.81 3.91 -1.80
CA LYS A 61 15.45 5.10 -1.23
C LYS A 61 16.55 5.67 -2.10
N ARG A 62 17.28 4.81 -2.81
CA ARG A 62 18.25 5.26 -3.81
C ARG A 62 17.58 6.00 -4.96
N GLN A 63 16.46 5.48 -5.49
CA GLN A 63 15.69 6.16 -6.55
C GLN A 63 15.17 7.53 -6.06
N GLU A 64 14.64 7.61 -4.84
CA GLU A 64 14.18 8.85 -4.24
C GLU A 64 15.30 9.90 -4.14
N MET A 65 16.49 9.51 -3.66
CA MET A 65 17.63 10.42 -3.56
C MET A 65 18.07 10.95 -4.93
N LEU A 66 18.18 10.07 -5.93
CA LEU A 66 18.55 10.47 -7.29
C LEU A 66 17.56 11.50 -7.86
N ALA A 67 16.26 11.26 -7.69
CA ALA A 67 15.22 12.18 -8.13
C ALA A 67 15.30 13.54 -7.42
N ARG A 68 15.45 13.56 -6.08
CA ARG A 68 15.54 14.81 -5.28
C ARG A 68 16.75 15.66 -5.62
N HIS A 69 17.84 15.04 -6.07
CA HIS A 69 19.05 15.73 -6.49
C HIS A 69 19.10 16.03 -8.01
N GLY A 70 17.98 15.86 -8.72
CA GLY A 70 17.87 16.19 -10.15
C GLY A 70 18.59 15.21 -11.09
N ARG A 71 19.02 14.05 -10.60
CA ARG A 71 19.75 13.01 -11.37
C ARG A 71 18.79 12.02 -12.02
N MET A 72 17.84 12.55 -12.79
CA MET A 72 16.73 11.79 -13.38
C MET A 72 17.19 10.73 -14.39
N ASN A 73 18.31 10.95 -15.06
CA ASN A 73 18.92 10.03 -16.04
C ASN A 73 19.52 8.76 -15.40
N GLU A 74 19.66 8.72 -14.08
CA GLU A 74 20.24 7.59 -13.34
C GLU A 74 19.18 6.74 -12.63
N LEU A 75 17.91 7.12 -12.76
CA LEU A 75 16.80 6.34 -12.24
C LEU A 75 16.64 5.03 -13.01
N SER A 76 16.23 3.96 -12.33
CA SER A 76 15.83 2.71 -12.99
C SER A 76 14.47 2.91 -13.64
N PRO A 77 14.35 2.78 -14.98
CA PRO A 77 13.06 2.92 -15.66
C PRO A 77 12.01 1.94 -15.14
N GLU A 78 12.41 0.73 -14.74
CA GLU A 78 11.52 -0.29 -14.19
C GLU A 78 10.96 0.12 -12.83
N LEU A 79 11.80 0.63 -11.92
CA LEU A 79 11.35 1.12 -10.61
C LEU A 79 10.57 2.43 -10.75
N VAL A 80 10.91 3.29 -11.71
CA VAL A 80 10.10 4.48 -11.98
C VAL A 80 8.71 4.09 -12.49
N ALA A 81 8.62 3.11 -13.39
CA ALA A 81 7.34 2.58 -13.85
C ALA A 81 6.55 1.94 -12.71
N GLU A 82 7.20 1.15 -11.84
CA GLU A 82 6.57 0.56 -10.66
C GLU A 82 6.09 1.63 -9.67
N ALA A 83 6.80 2.76 -9.50
CA ALA A 83 6.38 3.87 -8.64
C ALA A 83 5.24 4.68 -9.26
N LEU A 84 5.26 4.89 -10.58
CA LEU A 84 4.17 5.56 -11.29
C LEU A 84 2.92 4.67 -11.30
N GLU A 85 3.09 3.36 -11.46
CA GLU A 85 2.02 2.38 -11.29
C GLU A 85 1.56 2.34 -9.84
N GLU A 86 2.45 2.37 -8.85
CA GLU A 86 2.07 2.43 -7.45
C GLU A 86 1.31 3.73 -7.16
N VAL A 87 1.74 4.90 -7.63
CA VAL A 87 1.00 6.16 -7.45
C VAL A 87 -0.34 6.12 -8.17
N ALA A 88 -0.38 5.68 -9.43
CA ALA A 88 -1.61 5.57 -10.21
C ALA A 88 -2.59 4.52 -9.67
N THR A 89 -2.09 3.41 -9.14
CA THR A 89 -2.90 2.36 -8.51
C THR A 89 -3.27 2.71 -7.08
N SER A 90 -2.41 3.44 -6.35
CA SER A 90 -2.68 4.02 -5.04
C SER A 90 -3.70 5.15 -5.08
N ASP A 91 -4.01 5.72 -6.25
CA ASP A 91 -4.99 6.80 -6.36
C ASP A 91 -6.44 6.34 -6.65
N GLY A 92 -6.67 5.16 -7.23
CA GLY A 92 -8.06 4.75 -7.53
C GLY A 92 -8.29 3.24 -7.61
N PRO A 93 -7.69 2.51 -8.57
CA PRO A 93 -8.04 1.11 -8.82
C PRO A 93 -7.70 0.16 -7.66
N ARG A 94 -6.52 0.28 -7.02
CA ARG A 94 -6.16 -0.58 -5.88
C ARG A 94 -7.00 -0.25 -4.66
N ARG A 95 -7.18 1.04 -4.35
CA ARG A 95 -8.06 1.49 -3.25
C ARG A 95 -9.49 1.02 -3.45
N ALA A 96 -10.01 1.11 -4.67
CA ALA A 96 -11.34 0.64 -5.02
C ALA A 96 -11.47 -0.88 -4.91
N ARG A 97 -10.45 -1.63 -5.33
CA ARG A 97 -10.38 -3.09 -5.12
C ARG A 97 -10.40 -3.43 -3.63
N ASP A 98 -9.50 -2.86 -2.84
CA ASP A 98 -9.40 -3.13 -1.40
C ASP A 98 -10.70 -2.78 -0.67
N ALA A 99 -11.31 -1.63 -1.01
CA ALA A 99 -12.60 -1.23 -0.49
C ALA A 99 -13.72 -2.20 -0.91
N SER A 100 -13.73 -2.63 -2.18
CA SER A 100 -14.70 -3.60 -2.69
C SER A 100 -14.60 -4.95 -1.98
N GLU A 101 -13.39 -5.51 -1.87
CA GLU A 101 -13.16 -6.79 -1.18
C GLU A 101 -13.59 -6.71 0.30
N ARG A 102 -13.32 -5.58 0.99
CA ARG A 102 -13.78 -5.35 2.38
C ARG A 102 -15.31 -5.30 2.49
N ILE A 103 -15.99 -4.62 1.55
CA ILE A 103 -17.45 -4.58 1.51
C ILE A 103 -18.01 -5.98 1.24
N MET A 104 -17.52 -6.66 0.21
CA MET A 104 -17.94 -8.02 -0.15
C MET A 104 -17.75 -8.98 1.02
N PHE A 105 -16.62 -8.89 1.72
CA PHE A 105 -16.36 -9.70 2.92
C PHE A 105 -17.40 -9.43 4.01
N ALA A 106 -17.63 -8.16 4.36
CA ALA A 106 -18.59 -7.81 5.40
C ALA A 106 -20.03 -8.21 5.06
N LEU A 107 -20.39 -8.20 3.76
CA LEU A 107 -21.68 -8.66 3.27
C LEU A 107 -21.78 -10.19 3.22
N ALA A 108 -20.70 -10.89 2.88
CA ALA A 108 -20.67 -12.36 2.83
C ALA A 108 -20.56 -13.02 4.20
N TRP A 109 -19.94 -12.34 5.16
CA TRP A 109 -19.68 -12.91 6.49
C TRP A 109 -20.97 -13.06 7.30
N PRO A 110 -21.31 -14.27 7.79
CA PRO A 110 -22.57 -14.50 8.49
C PRO A 110 -22.56 -13.98 9.94
N LYS A 111 -21.39 -13.92 10.59
CA LYS A 111 -21.24 -13.55 12.01
C LYS A 111 -20.91 -12.06 12.16
N ARG A 112 -21.81 -11.19 11.70
CA ARG A 112 -21.62 -9.73 11.71
C ARG A 112 -21.64 -9.19 13.13
N THR A 113 -20.63 -8.38 13.47
CA THR A 113 -20.56 -7.68 14.76
C THR A 113 -20.85 -6.20 14.59
N PRO A 114 -21.23 -5.46 15.65
CA PRO A 114 -21.38 -4.01 15.57
C PRO A 114 -20.11 -3.29 15.08
N GLY A 115 -18.92 -3.80 15.43
CA GLY A 115 -17.64 -3.26 14.91
C GLY A 115 -17.52 -3.37 13.40
N MET A 116 -18.09 -4.42 12.78
CA MET A 116 -18.10 -4.56 11.32
C MET A 116 -18.92 -3.48 10.63
N ARG A 117 -19.92 -2.88 11.29
CA ARG A 117 -20.68 -1.76 10.73
C ARG A 117 -19.78 -0.56 10.43
N VAL A 118 -18.86 -0.25 11.35
CA VAL A 118 -17.89 0.86 11.16
C VAL A 118 -16.98 0.56 9.97
N HIS A 119 -16.45 -0.66 9.87
CA HIS A 119 -15.59 -1.07 8.76
C HIS A 119 -16.32 -1.07 7.42
N LEU A 120 -17.59 -1.51 7.39
CA LEU A 120 -18.42 -1.50 6.19
C LEU A 120 -18.68 -0.06 5.71
N LEU A 121 -19.02 0.84 6.63
CA LEU A 121 -19.24 2.25 6.29
C LEU A 121 -17.97 2.94 5.80
N ALA A 122 -16.83 2.69 6.44
CA ALA A 122 -15.54 3.23 6.01
C ALA A 122 -15.15 2.72 4.61
N ALA A 123 -15.30 1.42 4.36
CA ALA A 123 -15.02 0.85 3.04
C ALA A 123 -15.98 1.36 1.95
N ALA A 124 -17.27 1.54 2.28
CA ALA A 124 -18.25 2.13 1.36
C ALA A 124 -17.91 3.59 1.01
N GLU A 125 -17.49 4.38 1.99
CA GLU A 125 -17.04 5.76 1.77
C GLU A 125 -15.75 5.81 0.94
N ASP A 126 -14.78 4.94 1.21
CA ASP A 126 -13.55 4.84 0.41
C ASP A 126 -13.85 4.52 -1.06
N LEU A 127 -14.73 3.54 -1.31
CA LEU A 127 -15.13 3.18 -2.67
C LEU A 127 -15.90 4.33 -3.36
N ARG A 128 -16.77 5.04 -2.63
CA ARG A 128 -17.47 6.22 -3.14
C ARG A 128 -16.51 7.33 -3.54
N ASN A 129 -15.49 7.59 -2.72
CA ASN A 129 -14.45 8.58 -3.01
C ASN A 129 -13.65 8.18 -4.25
N CYS A 130 -13.27 6.90 -4.38
CA CYS A 130 -12.60 6.40 -5.58
C CYS A 130 -13.44 6.59 -6.85
N LEU A 131 -14.75 6.36 -6.80
CA LEU A 131 -15.64 6.57 -7.95
C LEU A 131 -15.82 8.04 -8.31
N ARG A 132 -15.83 8.93 -7.31
CA ARG A 132 -15.91 10.39 -7.51
C ARG A 132 -14.62 10.94 -8.11
N GLU A 133 -13.48 10.47 -7.61
CA GLU A 133 -12.15 10.88 -8.05
C GLU A 133 -11.80 10.31 -9.43
N SER A 134 -12.31 9.11 -9.75
CA SER A 134 -12.03 8.40 -11.01
C SER A 134 -13.30 7.75 -11.60
N PRO A 135 -14.13 8.50 -12.33
CA PRO A 135 -15.37 7.98 -12.93
C PRO A 135 -15.16 6.86 -13.96
N SER A 136 -13.96 6.73 -14.54
CA SER A 136 -13.60 5.68 -15.50
C SER A 136 -13.13 4.37 -14.86
N MET A 137 -12.87 4.35 -13.54
CA MET A 137 -12.38 3.18 -12.80
C MET A 137 -13.26 1.92 -12.94
N PRO A 138 -14.61 2.00 -13.03
CA PRO A 138 -15.44 0.83 -13.30
C PRO A 138 -15.06 0.03 -14.54
N LEU A 139 -14.43 0.66 -15.55
CA LEU A 139 -13.97 -0.02 -16.77
C LEU A 139 -12.82 -1.02 -16.52
N PHE A 140 -12.12 -0.87 -15.40
CA PHE A 140 -10.94 -1.67 -15.04
C PHE A 140 -11.20 -2.55 -13.81
N THR A 141 -12.47 -2.71 -13.41
CA THR A 141 -12.85 -3.48 -12.22
C THR A 141 -13.17 -4.93 -12.57
N ASP A 142 -12.52 -5.87 -11.89
CA ASP A 142 -12.81 -7.30 -11.99
C ASP A 142 -13.59 -7.81 -10.76
N LEU A 143 -14.89 -7.48 -10.69
CA LEU A 143 -15.75 -7.93 -9.58
C LEU A 143 -15.80 -9.46 -9.41
N PRO A 144 -15.83 -10.28 -10.49
CA PRO A 144 -15.68 -11.73 -10.36
C PRO A 144 -14.37 -12.15 -9.71
N GLY A 145 -13.24 -11.56 -10.09
CA GLY A 145 -11.95 -11.81 -9.46
C GLY A 145 -11.92 -11.41 -7.99
N TYR A 146 -12.48 -10.24 -7.64
CA TYR A 146 -12.55 -9.75 -6.26
C TYR A 146 -13.45 -10.63 -5.40
N TRP A 147 -14.55 -11.14 -5.97
CA TRP A 147 -15.43 -12.08 -5.30
C TRP A 147 -14.71 -13.38 -4.97
N ARG A 148 -13.97 -13.96 -5.92
CA ARG A 148 -13.16 -15.18 -5.66
C ARG A 148 -12.16 -14.97 -4.54
N ALA A 149 -11.43 -13.86 -4.54
CA ALA A 149 -10.50 -13.53 -3.46
C ALA A 149 -11.22 -13.39 -2.10
N THR A 150 -12.42 -12.81 -2.10
CA THR A 150 -13.25 -12.69 -0.90
C THR A 150 -13.74 -14.06 -0.41
N GLN A 151 -14.20 -14.93 -1.31
CA GLN A 151 -14.62 -16.29 -0.98
C GLN A 151 -13.49 -17.06 -0.31
N ASP A 152 -12.29 -17.01 -0.90
CA ASP A 152 -11.09 -17.64 -0.32
C ASP A 152 -10.80 -17.10 1.09
N ALA A 153 -10.95 -15.79 1.31
CA ALA A 153 -10.73 -15.18 2.62
C ALA A 153 -11.78 -15.64 3.66
N VAL A 154 -13.06 -15.71 3.27
CA VAL A 154 -14.15 -16.17 4.14
C VAL A 154 -13.98 -17.66 4.49
N LEU A 155 -13.74 -18.51 3.50
CA LEU A 155 -13.62 -19.96 3.69
C LEU A 155 -12.36 -20.36 4.48
N ARG A 156 -11.30 -19.54 4.45
CA ARG A 156 -10.13 -19.72 5.34
C ARG A 156 -10.46 -19.48 6.81
N LEU A 157 -11.44 -18.62 7.10
CA LEU A 157 -11.87 -18.32 8.47
C LEU A 157 -12.96 -19.28 8.95
N ASP A 158 -13.86 -19.70 8.07
CA ASP A 158 -14.95 -20.62 8.37
C ASP A 158 -15.37 -21.35 7.07
N ASP A 159 -14.95 -22.61 6.94
CA ASP A 159 -15.19 -23.46 5.78
C ASP A 159 -16.63 -23.99 5.69
N THR A 160 -17.43 -23.77 6.73
CA THR A 160 -18.85 -24.17 6.76
C THR A 160 -19.77 -23.12 6.13
N VAL A 161 -19.24 -21.92 5.86
CA VAL A 161 -20.00 -20.82 5.26
C VAL A 161 -20.35 -21.16 3.81
N ARG A 162 -21.65 -21.14 3.50
CA ARG A 162 -22.15 -21.34 2.13
C ARG A 162 -22.12 -20.03 1.37
N LEU A 163 -21.28 -19.96 0.35
CA LEU A 163 -21.15 -18.81 -0.55
C LEU A 163 -21.65 -19.20 -1.96
N ARG A 164 -22.09 -18.20 -2.73
CA ARG A 164 -22.44 -18.38 -4.14
C ARG A 164 -21.19 -18.42 -5.02
N ASP A 165 -21.18 -19.25 -6.04
CA ASP A 165 -20.05 -19.35 -6.99
C ASP A 165 -19.95 -18.10 -7.88
N ASP A 166 -21.09 -17.49 -8.23
CA ASP A 166 -21.17 -16.28 -9.03
C ASP A 166 -21.07 -15.02 -8.17
N CYS A 167 -20.41 -13.98 -8.70
CA CYS A 167 -20.36 -12.68 -8.03
C CYS A 167 -21.77 -12.08 -7.97
N PRO A 168 -22.31 -11.81 -6.77
CA PRO A 168 -23.69 -11.32 -6.63
C PRO A 168 -23.91 -9.91 -7.20
N TRP A 169 -22.84 -9.14 -7.36
CA TRP A 169 -22.92 -7.72 -7.70
C TRP A 169 -22.52 -7.48 -9.16
N PRO A 170 -23.45 -6.99 -10.01
CA PRO A 170 -23.15 -6.69 -11.41
C PRO A 170 -22.34 -5.40 -11.60
N SER A 171 -22.22 -4.56 -10.56
CA SER A 171 -21.46 -3.31 -10.62
C SER A 171 -21.03 -2.82 -9.23
N LEU A 172 -20.05 -1.91 -9.19
CA LEU A 172 -19.63 -1.24 -7.96
C LEU A 172 -20.76 -0.42 -7.31
N GLN A 173 -21.67 0.15 -8.11
CA GLN A 173 -22.84 0.86 -7.59
C GLN A 173 -23.87 -0.09 -6.98
N ALA A 174 -23.99 -1.33 -7.47
CA ALA A 174 -24.83 -2.34 -6.82
C ALA A 174 -24.21 -2.75 -5.47
N LEU A 175 -22.90 -2.98 -5.43
CA LEU A 175 -22.16 -3.30 -4.21
C LEU A 175 -22.30 -2.20 -3.14
N LEU A 176 -22.17 -0.92 -3.52
CA LEU A 176 -22.37 0.21 -2.61
C LEU A 176 -23.79 0.30 -2.05
N ARG A 177 -24.81 0.11 -2.87
CA ARG A 177 -26.22 0.14 -2.41
C ARG A 177 -26.48 -0.94 -1.37
N ASP A 178 -25.96 -2.14 -1.57
CA ASP A 178 -26.09 -3.23 -0.62
C ASP A 178 -25.30 -2.97 0.67
N ALA A 179 -24.11 -2.36 0.57
CA ALA A 179 -23.33 -1.93 1.73
C ALA A 179 -24.12 -0.93 2.61
N GLU A 180 -24.71 0.09 2.00
CA GLU A 180 -25.52 1.11 2.68
C GLU A 180 -26.82 0.53 3.25
N HIS A 181 -27.44 -0.41 2.53
CA HIS A 181 -28.60 -1.13 3.04
C HIS A 181 -28.22 -1.96 4.26
N ALA A 182 -27.17 -2.79 4.18
CA ALA A 182 -26.72 -3.63 5.29
C ALA A 182 -26.31 -2.79 6.51
N ALA A 183 -25.58 -1.69 6.32
CA ALA A 183 -25.13 -0.84 7.42
C ALA A 183 -26.28 -0.18 8.21
N ARG A 184 -27.46 0.02 7.58
CA ARG A 184 -28.68 0.53 8.26
C ARG A 184 -29.40 -0.52 9.09
N HIS A 185 -29.19 -1.80 8.78
CA HIS A 185 -29.87 -2.93 9.42
C HIS A 185 -28.94 -3.78 10.30
N MET A 186 -27.67 -3.39 10.42
CA MET A 186 -26.72 -3.99 11.36
C MET A 186 -27.00 -3.51 12.78
N PRO A 187 -26.86 -4.38 13.79
CA PRO A 187 -27.03 -4.00 15.19
C PRO A 187 -26.07 -2.88 15.58
N GLU A 188 -26.57 -1.89 16.32
CA GLU A 188 -25.73 -0.81 16.85
C GLU A 188 -24.78 -1.35 17.93
N PRO A 189 -23.58 -0.78 18.07
CA PRO A 189 -22.74 -1.10 19.22
C PRO A 189 -23.48 -0.68 20.49
N ALA A 190 -23.53 -1.57 21.48
CA ALA A 190 -24.02 -1.21 22.81
C ALA A 190 -23.17 -0.03 23.32
N ALA A 191 -23.84 1.07 23.67
CA ALA A 191 -23.23 2.30 24.17
C ALA A 191 -22.56 2.10 25.53
#